data_AF-A0A0F6Q7R5-F1
#
_entry.id   AF-A0A0F6Q7R5-F1
#
_cell.length_a   1.000
_cell.length_b   1.000
_cell.length_c   1.000
_cell.angle_alpha   90.00
_cell.angle_beta   90.00
_cell.angle_gamma   90.00
#
_symmetry.space_group_name_H-M   'P 1'
#
loop_
_entity.id
_entity.type
_entity.pdbx_description
1 polymer ?
#
loop_
_entity_poly.entity_id
_entity_poly.type
_entity_poly.pdbx_seq_one_letter_code
_entity_poly.pdbx_strand_id
1 'polypeptide(L)'
;KNSNLGQLVFNELVKRGIRPREIRFREVGHMMEKFGIQPEIEHIKLLREDYEASGGREIFLSFEDVKNGILIGFLRLRIPSEKAHRKEINCCPSAIV
;
A
#
# COMPACT_ATOMS: atom_id res chain seq x y z
N LYS A 1 32.17 3.33 -2.87
CA LYS A 1 30.74 3.37 -3.28
C LYS A 1 29.93 3.77 -2.05
N ASN A 2 29.12 4.81 -2.13
CA ASN A 2 28.27 5.22 -1.00
C ASN A 2 26.99 4.37 -1.01
N SER A 3 26.61 3.83 0.16
CA SER A 3 25.47 2.93 0.36
C SER A 3 24.18 3.67 0.77
N ASN A 4 24.11 4.99 0.56
CA ASN A 4 23.05 5.85 1.11
C ASN A 4 22.13 6.51 0.06
N LEU A 5 22.00 5.92 -1.14
CA LEU A 5 21.18 6.48 -2.22
C LEU A 5 19.73 6.79 -1.78
N GLY A 6 19.10 5.91 -1.00
CA GLY A 6 17.73 6.14 -0.49
C GLY A 6 17.61 7.41 0.36
N GLN A 7 18.61 7.70 1.20
CA GLN A 7 18.64 8.94 2.00
C GLN A 7 18.82 10.17 1.11
N LEU A 8 19.68 10.09 0.09
CA LEU A 8 19.89 11.19 -0.86
C LEU A 8 18.60 11.52 -1.63
N VAL A 9 17.87 10.49 -2.09
CA VAL A 9 16.58 10.66 -2.77
C VAL A 9 15.55 11.27 -1.84
N PHE A 10 15.44 10.78 -0.60
CA PHE A 10 14.48 11.33 0.37
C PHE A 10 14.75 12.83 0.64
N ASN A 11 16.01 13.19 0.86
CA ASN A 11 16.39 14.59 1.09
C ASN A 11 16.03 15.49 -0.11
N GLU A 12 16.17 15.00 -1.34
CA GLU A 12 15.79 15.74 -2.54
C GLU A 12 14.27 15.90 -2.67
N LEU A 13 13.48 14.87 -2.32
CA LEU A 13 12.02 14.98 -2.29
C LEU A 13 11.54 16.04 -1.29
N VAL A 14 12.14 16.07 -0.09
CA VAL A 14 11.87 17.08 0.94
C VAL A 14 12.20 18.48 0.43
N LYS A 15 13.38 18.69 -0.19
CA LYS A 15 13.77 19.98 -0.77
C LYS A 15 12.77 20.48 -1.82
N ARG A 16 12.16 19.56 -2.58
CA ARG A 16 11.14 19.86 -3.59
C ARG A 16 9.71 19.97 -3.04
N GLY A 17 9.51 19.75 -1.73
CA GLY A 17 8.18 19.72 -1.13
C GLY A 17 7.30 18.54 -1.58
N ILE A 18 7.91 17.47 -2.11
CA ILE A 18 7.19 16.28 -2.59
C ILE A 18 7.07 15.30 -1.43
N ARG A 19 5.84 15.03 -1.00
CA ARG A 19 5.55 13.99 0.00
C ARG A 19 5.40 12.62 -0.67
N PRO A 20 6.24 11.62 -0.35
CA PRO A 20 6.03 10.26 -0.82
C PRO A 20 4.69 9.71 -0.31
N ARG A 21 3.93 9.05 -1.19
CA ARG A 21 2.63 8.42 -0.85
C ARG A 21 2.65 6.89 -0.95
N GLU A 22 3.84 6.32 -1.11
CA GLU A 22 4.01 4.88 -1.22
C GLU A 22 3.86 4.17 0.13
N ILE A 23 3.59 2.86 0.09
CA ILE A 23 3.23 2.04 1.25
C ILE A 23 4.26 2.16 2.39
N ARG A 24 5.56 2.10 2.08
CA ARG A 24 6.61 2.12 3.11
C ARG A 24 6.71 3.46 3.84
N PHE A 25 6.53 4.57 3.14
CA PHE A 25 6.53 5.90 3.78
C PHE A 25 5.27 6.17 4.60
N ARG A 26 4.23 5.35 4.44
CA ARG A 26 2.95 5.48 5.16
C ARG A 26 2.80 4.47 6.28
N GLU A 27 3.55 3.37 6.25
CA GLU A 27 3.52 2.33 7.28
C GLU A 27 3.70 2.91 8.69
N VAL A 28 2.84 2.48 9.61
CA VAL A 28 2.83 2.94 11.01
C VAL A 28 4.21 2.88 11.68
N GLY A 29 4.96 1.79 11.51
CA GLY A 29 6.29 1.66 12.10
C GLY A 29 7.27 2.69 11.56
N HIS A 30 7.28 2.89 10.24
CA HIS A 30 8.16 3.87 9.61
C HIS A 30 7.79 5.31 9.99
N MET A 31 6.49 5.61 10.06
CA MET A 31 5.98 6.92 10.46
C MET A 31 6.35 7.28 11.90
N MET A 32 6.24 6.31 12.81
CA MET A 32 6.66 6.48 14.20
C MET A 32 8.17 6.63 14.33
N GLU A 33 8.96 5.80 13.64
CA GLU A 33 10.44 5.83 13.72
C GLU A 33 11.03 7.12 13.12
N LYS A 34 10.54 7.57 11.96
CA LYS A 34 11.13 8.70 11.22
C LYS A 34 10.54 10.06 11.61
N PHE A 35 9.26 10.11 11.96
CA PHE A 35 8.55 11.38 12.16
C PHE A 35 7.91 11.51 13.55
N GLY A 36 7.91 10.45 14.36
CA GLY A 36 7.29 10.46 15.69
C GLY A 36 5.76 10.60 15.67
N ILE A 37 5.13 10.36 14.52
CA ILE A 37 3.68 10.52 14.34
C ILE A 37 3.00 9.18 14.63
N GLN A 38 2.06 9.17 15.56
CA GLN A 38 1.23 8.02 15.89
C GLN A 38 -0.14 8.11 15.21
N PRO A 39 -0.77 6.97 14.87
CA PRO A 39 -2.11 6.97 14.28
C PRO A 39 -3.16 7.41 15.31
N GLU A 40 -4.09 8.24 14.87
CA GLU A 40 -5.25 8.67 15.65
C GLU A 40 -6.40 7.67 15.43
N ILE A 41 -6.79 6.94 16.49
CA ILE A 41 -7.76 5.85 16.42
C ILE A 41 -9.10 6.30 15.81
N GLU A 42 -9.54 7.50 16.12
CA GLU A 42 -10.79 8.12 15.66
C GLU A 42 -10.84 8.33 14.14
N HIS A 43 -9.68 8.42 13.49
CA HIS A 43 -9.54 8.67 12.05
C HIS A 43 -9.21 7.40 11.26
N ILE A 44 -9.13 6.24 11.92
CA ILE A 44 -8.87 4.97 11.25
C ILE A 44 -10.12 4.55 10.45
N LYS A 45 -9.95 4.35 9.15
CA LYS A 45 -11.00 3.90 8.24
C LYS A 45 -10.54 2.73 7.39
N LEU A 46 -11.48 1.85 7.05
CA LEU A 46 -11.29 0.88 5.98
C LEU A 46 -11.46 1.59 4.64
N LEU A 47 -10.40 1.59 3.84
CA LEU A 47 -10.40 2.06 2.46
C LEU A 47 -10.36 0.87 1.51
N ARG A 48 -10.87 1.11 0.30
CA ARG A 48 -10.89 0.15 -0.80
C ARG A 48 -10.52 0.87 -2.09
N GLU A 49 -9.50 0.37 -2.77
CA GLU A 49 -9.06 0.83 -4.07
C GLU A 49 -9.05 -0.34 -5.05
N ASP A 50 -9.81 -0.21 -6.14
CA ASP A 50 -9.93 -1.25 -7.16
C ASP A 50 -9.22 -0.79 -8.43
N TYR A 51 -8.40 -1.66 -9.02
CA TYR A 51 -7.68 -1.36 -10.26
C TYR A 51 -7.51 -2.61 -11.15
N GLU A 52 -7.41 -2.39 -12.46
CA GLU A 52 -7.17 -3.47 -13.41
C GLU A 52 -5.67 -3.79 -13.52
N ALA A 53 -5.33 -5.07 -13.44
CA ALA A 53 -3.95 -5.52 -13.62
C ALA A 53 -3.89 -6.91 -14.25
N SER A 54 -3.08 -7.03 -15.31
CA SER A 54 -2.83 -8.30 -16.03
C SER A 54 -4.13 -9.01 -16.47
N GLY A 55 -5.12 -8.23 -16.92
CA GLY A 55 -6.43 -8.71 -17.38
C GLY A 55 -7.37 -9.23 -16.28
N GLY A 56 -6.98 -9.12 -15.01
CA GLY A 56 -7.86 -9.35 -13.86
C GLY A 56 -8.10 -8.05 -13.09
N ARG A 57 -8.73 -8.15 -11.93
CA ARG A 57 -9.03 -7.01 -11.04
C ARG A 57 -8.34 -7.20 -9.70
N GLU A 58 -7.59 -6.19 -9.29
CA GLU A 58 -7.00 -6.08 -7.97
C GLU A 58 -7.90 -5.19 -7.09
N ILE A 59 -8.03 -5.57 -5.83
CA ILE A 59 -8.79 -4.90 -4.80
C ILE A 59 -7.84 -4.73 -3.63
N PHE A 60 -7.37 -3.51 -3.42
CA PHE A 60 -6.52 -3.13 -2.30
C PHE A 60 -7.40 -2.64 -1.16
N LEU A 61 -7.49 -3.43 -0.09
CA LEU A 61 -8.17 -3.05 1.14
C LEU A 61 -7.13 -2.56 2.15
N SER A 62 -7.36 -1.43 2.80
CA SER A 62 -6.41 -0.91 3.79
C SER A 62 -7.11 -0.30 4.99
N PHE A 63 -6.53 -0.47 6.17
CA PHE A 63 -6.87 0.31 7.35
C PHE A 63 -5.88 1.46 7.48
N GLU A 64 -6.40 2.68 7.40
CA GLU A 64 -5.58 3.90 7.35
C GLU A 64 -6.13 4.97 8.28
N ASP A 65 -5.25 5.65 8.99
CA ASP A 65 -5.56 6.97 9.55
C ASP A 65 -5.57 7.97 8.38
N VAL A 66 -6.77 8.35 7.94
CA VAL A 66 -6.97 9.19 6.76
C VAL A 66 -6.52 10.64 6.97
N LYS A 67 -6.43 11.09 8.23
CA LYS A 67 -6.01 12.45 8.57
C LYS A 67 -4.49 12.58 8.45
N ASN A 68 -3.77 11.63 9.03
CA ASN A 68 -2.31 11.65 9.05
C ASN A 68 -1.68 10.94 7.84
N GLY A 69 -2.47 10.16 7.10
CA GLY A 69 -2.04 9.38 5.94
C GLY A 69 -1.25 8.13 6.32
N ILE A 70 -1.48 7.59 7.52
CA ILE A 70 -0.74 6.45 8.08
C ILE A 70 -1.47 5.15 7.71
N LEU A 71 -0.72 4.19 7.18
CA LEU A 71 -1.17 2.86 6.83
C LEU A 71 -0.86 1.89 7.97
N ILE A 72 -1.90 1.25 8.51
CA ILE A 72 -1.78 0.32 9.64
C ILE A 72 -1.66 -1.12 9.14
N GLY A 73 -2.48 -1.47 8.14
CA GLY A 73 -2.46 -2.78 7.53
C GLY A 73 -3.24 -2.78 6.22
N PHE A 74 -2.95 -3.73 5.34
CA PHE A 74 -3.64 -3.88 4.07
C PHE A 74 -3.77 -5.35 3.66
N LEU A 75 -4.69 -5.60 2.74
CA LEU A 75 -4.95 -6.87 2.09
C LEU A 75 -5.01 -6.63 0.57
N ARG A 76 -4.38 -7.52 -0.20
CA ARG A 76 -4.45 -7.52 -1.66
C ARG A 76 -5.34 -8.67 -2.09
N LEU A 77 -6.52 -8.36 -2.60
CA LEU A 77 -7.46 -9.35 -3.11
C LEU A 77 -7.45 -9.27 -4.64
N ARG A 78 -7.26 -10.40 -5.30
CA ARG A 78 -7.27 -10.49 -6.77
C ARG A 78 -8.43 -11.35 -7.24
N ILE A 79 -9.25 -10.79 -8.12
CA ILE A 79 -10.14 -11.55 -8.99
C ILE A 79 -9.33 -11.89 -10.26
N PRO A 80 -8.94 -13.17 -10.44
CA PRO A 80 -8.09 -13.58 -11.54
C PRO A 80 -8.83 -13.49 -12.88
N SER A 81 -8.08 -13.49 -13.98
CA SER A 81 -8.64 -13.61 -15.31
C SER A 81 -8.85 -15.07 -15.69
N GLU A 82 -9.65 -15.31 -16.73
CA GLU A 82 -9.86 -16.64 -17.35
C GLU A 82 -8.56 -17.34 -17.79
N LYS A 83 -7.44 -16.60 -17.86
CA LYS A 83 -6.12 -17.13 -18.21
C LYS A 83 -5.37 -17.73 -17.03
N ALA A 84 -5.97 -17.80 -15.83
CA ALA A 84 -5.35 -18.43 -14.67
C ALA A 84 -5.05 -19.92 -14.97
N HIS A 85 -3.80 -20.33 -14.73
CA HIS A 85 -3.31 -21.65 -15.12
C HIS A 85 -3.63 -22.76 -14.10
N ARG A 86 -3.78 -22.41 -12.82
CA ARG A 86 -4.07 -23.36 -11.75
C ARG A 86 -5.54 -23.78 -11.78
N LYS A 87 -5.79 -25.09 -11.70
CA LYS A 87 -7.13 -25.67 -11.85
C LYS A 87 -8.06 -25.24 -10.71
N GLU A 88 -7.56 -25.19 -9.50
CA GLU A 88 -8.26 -24.73 -8.29
C GLU A 88 -8.60 -23.23 -8.30
N ILE A 89 -8.09 -22.47 -9.28
CA ILE A 89 -8.38 -21.05 -9.45
C ILE A 89 -9.32 -20.83 -10.65
N ASN A 90 -9.21 -21.63 -11.70
CA ASN A 90 -9.99 -21.45 -12.94
C ASN A 90 -11.23 -22.35 -13.05
N CYS A 91 -11.42 -23.34 -12.17
CA CYS A 91 -12.56 -24.25 -12.24
C CYS A 91 -13.87 -23.62 -11.75
N CYS A 92 -13.80 -22.53 -10.99
CA CYS A 92 -14.93 -21.78 -10.47
C CYS A 92 -14.55 -20.30 -10.24
N PRO A 93 -15.54 -19.39 -10.12
CA PRO A 93 -15.26 -18.02 -9.70
C PRO A 93 -14.52 -18.03 -8.36
N SER A 94 -13.29 -17.53 -8.38
CA SER A 94 -12.39 -17.54 -7.23
C SER A 94 -11.82 -16.15 -6.97
N ALA A 95 -11.36 -15.91 -5.74
CA ALA A 95 -10.62 -14.72 -5.38
C ALA A 95 -9.39 -15.13 -4.57
N ILE A 96 -8.25 -14.49 -4.88
CA ILE A 96 -6.94 -14.81 -4.32
C ILE A 96 -6.58 -13.71 -3.31
N VAL A 97 -6.10 -14.09 -2.14
CA VAL A 97 -5.59 -13.18 -1.09
C VAL A 97 -4.10 -13.41 -0.89
#